data_AF-A0AA40BZJ9-F1
#
_entry.id   AF-A0AA40BZJ9-F1
#
_cell.length_a   1.000
_cell.length_b   1.000
_cell.length_c   1.000
_cell.angle_alpha   90.00
_cell.angle_beta   90.00
_cell.angle_gamma   90.00
#
_symmetry.space_group_name_H-M   'P 1'
#
loop_
_entity.id
_entity.type
_entity.pdbx_description
1 polymer ?
#
loop_
_entity_poly.entity_id
_entity_poly.type
_entity_poly.pdbx_seq_one_letter_code
_entity_poly.pdbx_strand_id
1 'polypeptide(L)'
;MDLAFFDARERFTRRKQREKPYSKKSTFRKLLELNPYAQALATPIRMCSVTKTPMPKFFLQQFRLVTHPETDETWWMAQNLKKWEPPAETEPNNKLDADKTCRESAGPSAYVLSSHGLLDSMQNKRSPYAGKQRGLMHQTIFASGAPIGQYLNKALWRHDMGPFLLEIMRRRVVEQLLYFADKVEKANRRYLIKCDSWDEVKQYNHRGCMLYFEGPVGTDTAVIPQLSAMSIEKRYNGTLAVHNMQQLLTEEHIQRLRAESTVLRDGSLFLLGRRPTIDLQLLLWKLQGYVSGGSAQ
;
A
#
# COMPACT_ATOMS: atom_id res chain seq x y z
N MET A 1 -19.17 -46.44 -17.47
CA MET A 1 -18.29 -45.42 -16.85
C MET A 1 -19.08 -44.13 -16.72
N ASP A 2 -19.05 -43.48 -15.56
CA ASP A 2 -19.86 -42.29 -15.28
C ASP A 2 -19.38 -41.03 -16.02
N LEU A 3 -20.32 -40.27 -16.58
CA LEU A 3 -20.06 -38.97 -17.23
C LEU A 3 -19.40 -37.96 -16.27
N ALA A 4 -19.71 -38.05 -14.98
CA ALA A 4 -19.10 -37.21 -13.95
C ALA A 4 -17.59 -37.43 -13.81
N PHE A 5 -17.09 -38.64 -14.07
CA PHE A 5 -15.67 -38.98 -14.01
C PHE A 5 -14.88 -38.29 -15.14
N PHE A 6 -15.43 -38.30 -16.36
CA PHE A 6 -14.80 -37.61 -17.51
C PHE A 6 -14.81 -36.09 -17.31
N ASP A 7 -15.92 -35.52 -16.81
CA ASP A 7 -16.00 -34.07 -16.57
C ASP A 7 -15.02 -33.62 -15.49
N ALA A 8 -14.83 -34.40 -14.43
CA ALA A 8 -13.83 -34.12 -13.39
C ALA A 8 -12.38 -34.14 -13.94
N ARG A 9 -12.08 -35.09 -14.83
CA ARG A 9 -10.74 -35.26 -15.42
C ARG A 9 -10.41 -34.15 -16.44
N GLU A 10 -11.40 -33.69 -17.20
CA GLU A 10 -11.23 -32.65 -18.23
C GLU A 10 -11.42 -31.23 -17.70
N ARG A 11 -11.98 -31.04 -16.50
CA ARG A 11 -12.22 -29.70 -15.93
C ARG A 11 -10.95 -28.84 -15.83
N PHE A 12 -9.79 -29.46 -15.61
CA PHE A 12 -8.50 -28.76 -15.49
C PHE A 12 -7.88 -28.38 -16.84
N THR A 13 -8.25 -29.06 -17.94
CA THR A 13 -7.80 -28.74 -19.30
C THR A 13 -8.66 -27.65 -19.94
N ARG A 14 -9.91 -27.50 -19.50
CA ARG A 14 -10.80 -26.42 -19.94
C ARG A 14 -10.27 -25.06 -19.49
N ARG A 15 -10.30 -24.09 -20.41
CA ARG A 15 -9.99 -22.70 -20.10
C ARG A 15 -10.92 -22.21 -18.98
N LYS A 16 -10.34 -21.68 -17.90
CA LYS A 16 -11.11 -21.01 -16.84
C LYS A 16 -12.06 -19.99 -17.48
N GLN A 17 -13.34 -20.06 -17.13
CA GLN A 17 -14.34 -19.13 -17.65
C GLN A 17 -13.86 -17.69 -17.42
N ARG A 18 -13.98 -16.86 -18.46
CA ARG A 18 -13.67 -15.44 -18.34
C ARG A 18 -14.62 -14.82 -17.32
N GLU A 19 -14.12 -13.90 -16.52
CA GLU A 19 -14.95 -13.20 -15.56
C GLU A 19 -16.10 -12.47 -16.25
N LYS A 20 -17.27 -12.44 -15.60
CA LYS A 20 -18.40 -11.64 -16.06
C LYS A 20 -18.00 -10.16 -16.13
N PRO A 21 -18.49 -9.40 -17.13
CA PRO A 21 -18.22 -7.96 -17.23
C PRO A 21 -18.75 -7.25 -15.97
N TYR A 22 -18.09 -6.15 -15.58
CA TYR A 22 -18.40 -5.44 -14.33
C TYR A 22 -19.89 -5.08 -14.18
N SER A 23 -20.56 -4.70 -15.27
CA SER A 23 -21.99 -4.36 -15.27
C SER A 23 -22.87 -5.49 -14.73
N LYS A 24 -22.55 -6.74 -15.08
CA LYS A 24 -23.28 -7.96 -14.73
C LYS A 24 -22.84 -8.59 -13.38
N LYS A 25 -21.92 -7.95 -12.64
CA LYS A 25 -21.50 -8.41 -11.31
C LYS A 25 -22.55 -8.03 -10.25
N SER A 26 -22.75 -8.91 -9.28
CA SER A 26 -23.58 -8.65 -8.08
C SER A 26 -23.08 -7.39 -7.35
N THR A 27 -23.99 -6.67 -6.71
CA THR A 27 -23.69 -5.48 -5.88
C THR A 27 -22.60 -5.77 -4.85
N PHE A 28 -22.66 -6.92 -4.19
CA PHE A 28 -21.64 -7.35 -3.24
C PHE A 28 -20.27 -7.47 -3.89
N ARG A 29 -20.17 -8.15 -5.05
CA ARG A 29 -18.90 -8.32 -5.78
C ARG A 29 -18.32 -6.99 -6.25
N LYS A 30 -19.20 -6.08 -6.70
CA LYS A 30 -18.81 -4.70 -7.06
C LYS A 30 -18.22 -3.95 -5.86
N LEU A 31 -18.85 -4.05 -4.70
CA LEU A 31 -18.35 -3.43 -3.46
C LEU A 31 -17.05 -4.06 -2.98
N LEU A 32 -16.91 -5.39 -3.09
CA LEU A 32 -15.70 -6.11 -2.70
C LEU A 32 -14.51 -5.74 -3.58
N GLU A 33 -14.72 -5.64 -4.90
CA GLU A 33 -13.69 -5.19 -5.86
C GLU A 33 -13.27 -3.73 -5.64
N LEU A 34 -14.13 -2.91 -5.03
CA LEU A 34 -13.83 -1.51 -4.69
C LEU A 34 -13.18 -1.35 -3.32
N ASN A 35 -13.17 -2.39 -2.49
CA ASN A 35 -12.67 -2.30 -1.12
C ASN A 35 -11.14 -2.44 -1.12
N PRO A 36 -10.37 -1.39 -0.73
CA PRO A 36 -8.91 -1.44 -0.70
C PRO A 36 -8.40 -2.54 0.24
N TYR A 37 -9.02 -2.73 1.40
CA TYR A 37 -8.61 -3.74 2.38
C TYR A 37 -8.74 -5.15 1.82
N ALA A 38 -9.83 -5.41 1.09
CA ALA A 38 -10.04 -6.70 0.44
C ALA A 38 -8.99 -6.95 -0.66
N GLN A 39 -8.63 -5.92 -1.43
CA GLN A 39 -7.59 -6.04 -2.46
C GLN A 39 -6.22 -6.35 -1.86
N ALA A 40 -5.86 -5.71 -0.75
CA ALA A 40 -4.61 -5.96 -0.06
C ALA A 40 -4.54 -7.38 0.54
N LEU A 41 -5.64 -7.86 1.13
CA LEU A 41 -5.74 -9.24 1.62
C LEU A 41 -5.74 -10.29 0.50
N ALA A 42 -6.27 -9.94 -0.68
CA ALA A 42 -6.27 -10.82 -1.84
C ALA A 42 -4.89 -10.97 -2.50
N THR A 43 -3.87 -10.21 -2.06
CA THR A 43 -2.51 -10.38 -2.57
C THR A 43 -1.92 -11.74 -2.20
N PRO A 44 -1.01 -12.31 -3.01
CA PRO A 44 -0.43 -13.62 -2.75
C PRO A 44 0.24 -13.69 -1.39
N ILE A 45 0.00 -14.78 -0.64
CA ILE A 45 0.65 -15.02 0.64
C ILE A 45 2.13 -15.36 0.40
N ARG A 46 3.02 -14.68 1.11
CA ARG A 46 4.47 -14.88 1.11
C ARG A 46 4.97 -14.99 2.54
N MET A 47 6.13 -15.61 2.72
CA MET A 47 6.76 -15.73 4.03
C MET A 47 7.72 -14.56 4.26
N CYS A 48 7.63 -13.92 5.43
CA CYS A 48 8.65 -12.98 5.86
C CYS A 48 9.98 -13.71 6.11
N SER A 49 11.06 -13.23 5.50
CA SER A 49 12.37 -13.87 5.60
C SER A 49 12.98 -13.79 7.00
N VAL A 50 12.61 -12.76 7.77
CA VAL A 50 13.14 -12.45 9.12
C VAL A 50 12.30 -13.15 10.20
N THR A 51 11.00 -12.88 10.25
CA THR A 51 10.09 -13.39 11.29
C THR A 51 9.49 -14.76 10.97
N LYS A 52 9.66 -15.27 9.75
CA LYS A 52 9.06 -16.52 9.25
C LYS A 52 7.53 -16.56 9.29
N THR A 53 6.88 -15.42 9.46
CA THR A 53 5.42 -15.31 9.46
C THR A 53 4.88 -15.27 8.02
N PRO A 54 3.86 -16.07 7.67
CA PRO A 54 3.18 -15.98 6.39
C PRO A 54 2.22 -14.78 6.39
N MET A 55 2.34 -13.90 5.40
CA MET A 55 1.50 -12.71 5.25
C MET A 55 1.22 -12.42 3.77
N PRO A 56 0.08 -11.80 3.43
CA PRO A 56 -0.15 -11.25 2.09
C PRO A 56 0.99 -10.30 1.66
N LYS A 57 1.39 -10.34 0.38
CA LYS A 57 2.48 -9.52 -0.20
C LYS A 57 2.35 -8.04 0.16
N PHE A 58 1.12 -7.53 0.28
CA PHE A 58 0.84 -6.15 0.64
C PHE A 58 1.51 -5.69 1.96
N PHE A 59 1.51 -6.55 2.99
CA PHE A 59 2.09 -6.24 4.30
C PHE A 59 3.62 -6.43 4.35
N LEU A 60 4.20 -6.87 3.24
CA LEU A 60 5.62 -7.16 3.14
C LEU A 60 6.31 -6.10 2.27
N GLN A 61 7.46 -5.65 2.75
CA GLN A 61 8.38 -4.86 1.98
C GLN A 61 9.29 -5.79 1.17
N GLN A 62 9.30 -5.57 -0.16
CA GLN A 62 10.14 -6.30 -1.09
C GLN A 62 11.51 -5.64 -1.18
N PHE A 63 12.55 -6.44 -1.00
CA PHE A 63 13.94 -6.05 -1.18
C PHE A 63 14.58 -6.85 -2.30
N ARG A 64 15.44 -6.20 -3.07
CA ARG A 64 16.28 -6.82 -4.10
C ARG A 64 17.72 -6.39 -3.94
N LEU A 65 18.61 -7.23 -4.43
CA LEU A 65 20.00 -6.87 -4.63
C LEU A 65 20.11 -6.08 -5.93
N VAL A 66 20.77 -4.93 -5.86
CA VAL A 66 21.11 -4.11 -7.03
C VAL A 66 22.58 -3.74 -6.91
N THR A 67 23.31 -3.81 -8.01
CA THR A 67 24.69 -3.30 -8.08
C THR A 67 24.65 -1.80 -8.30
N HIS A 68 25.36 -1.05 -7.46
CA HIS A 68 25.48 0.39 -7.61
C HIS A 68 26.26 0.70 -8.90
N PRO A 69 25.77 1.60 -9.77
CA PRO A 69 26.35 1.80 -11.10
C PRO A 69 27.76 2.41 -11.08
N GLU A 70 28.13 3.10 -10.01
CA GLU A 70 29.44 3.80 -9.92
C GLU A 70 30.46 3.07 -9.05
N THR A 71 30.01 2.27 -8.08
CA THR A 71 30.90 1.64 -7.09
C THR A 71 31.00 0.12 -7.25
N ASP A 72 30.19 -0.47 -8.13
CA ASP A 72 30.02 -1.92 -8.33
C ASP A 72 29.65 -2.69 -7.04
N GLU A 73 29.34 -2.00 -5.95
CA GLU A 73 28.93 -2.60 -4.70
C GLU A 73 27.50 -3.09 -4.78
N THR A 74 27.22 -4.22 -4.12
CA THR A 74 25.86 -4.78 -4.08
C THR A 74 25.10 -4.18 -2.91
N TRP A 75 23.95 -3.57 -3.17
CA TRP A 75 23.11 -2.94 -2.15
C TRP A 75 21.74 -3.61 -2.05
N TRP A 76 21.18 -3.61 -0.84
CA TRP A 76 19.79 -3.94 -0.61
C TRP A 76 18.90 -2.74 -0.95
N MET A 77 18.06 -2.90 -1.97
CA MET A 77 17.15 -1.86 -2.45
C MET A 77 15.69 -2.26 -2.28
N ALA A 78 14.88 -1.35 -1.76
CA ALA A 78 13.44 -1.50 -1.61
C ALA A 78 12.72 -1.27 -2.94
N GLN A 79 11.94 -2.26 -3.40
CA GLN A 79 11.39 -2.29 -4.77
C GLN A 79 9.90 -1.94 -4.84
N ASN A 80 9.14 -2.18 -3.77
CA ASN A 80 7.71 -1.78 -3.68
C ASN A 80 7.53 -0.26 -3.57
N LEU A 81 8.57 0.47 -3.90
CA LEU A 81 8.74 1.89 -3.73
C LEU A 81 9.24 2.53 -5.06
N LYS A 82 8.56 2.24 -6.17
CA LYS A 82 8.80 2.95 -7.44
C LYS A 82 8.29 4.39 -7.35
N LYS A 83 8.97 5.32 -8.02
CA LYS A 83 8.50 6.70 -8.20
C LYS A 83 7.04 6.65 -8.67
N TRP A 84 6.17 7.41 -8.03
CA TRP A 84 4.79 7.46 -8.46
C TRP A 84 4.74 8.27 -9.75
N GLU A 85 4.11 7.69 -10.77
CA GLU A 85 3.88 8.33 -12.06
C GLU A 85 2.36 8.46 -12.24
N PRO A 86 1.86 9.64 -12.63
CA PRO A 86 0.45 9.80 -12.90
C PRO A 86 0.04 8.83 -14.02
N PRO A 87 -1.13 8.16 -13.90
CA PRO A 87 -1.62 7.31 -14.98
C PRO A 87 -1.71 8.13 -16.26
N ALA A 88 -0.97 7.70 -17.31
CA ALA A 88 -1.05 8.33 -18.62
C ALA A 88 -2.52 8.36 -19.06
N GLU A 89 -3.02 9.53 -19.46
CA GLU A 89 -4.39 9.75 -19.94
C GLU A 89 -4.60 9.02 -21.28
N THR A 90 -4.71 7.70 -21.23
CA THR A 90 -4.91 6.88 -22.43
C THR A 90 -6.28 6.21 -22.34
N GLU A 91 -7.07 6.42 -23.39
CA GLU A 91 -8.39 5.81 -23.63
C GLU A 91 -8.40 4.29 -23.35
N PRO A 92 -9.54 3.73 -22.91
CA PRO A 92 -9.63 2.44 -22.23
C PRO A 92 -9.60 1.23 -23.17
N ASN A 93 -8.79 1.25 -24.24
CA ASN A 93 -8.91 0.24 -25.30
C ASN A 93 -7.89 -0.90 -25.30
N ASN A 94 -6.91 -0.96 -24.39
CA ASN A 94 -6.08 -2.16 -24.26
C ASN A 94 -5.68 -2.47 -22.81
N LYS A 95 -6.59 -3.10 -22.07
CA LYS A 95 -6.31 -3.70 -20.75
C LYS A 95 -5.33 -4.89 -20.80
N LEU A 96 -4.92 -5.32 -22.00
CA LEU A 96 -3.94 -6.39 -22.21
C LEU A 96 -2.49 -5.87 -22.21
N ASP A 97 -2.27 -4.56 -22.36
CA ASP A 97 -0.91 -3.98 -22.40
C ASP A 97 -0.49 -3.35 -21.07
N ALA A 98 -1.41 -3.05 -20.16
CA ALA A 98 -1.09 -2.63 -18.79
C ALA A 98 -0.44 -3.75 -17.95
N ASP A 99 -0.62 -5.02 -18.35
CA ASP A 99 0.06 -6.17 -17.75
C ASP A 99 1.53 -6.28 -18.22
N LYS A 100 1.94 -5.52 -19.25
CA LYS A 100 3.31 -5.51 -19.78
C LYS A 100 4.24 -4.50 -19.12
N THR A 101 3.74 -3.35 -18.64
CA THR A 101 4.57 -2.35 -17.93
C THR A 101 4.93 -2.78 -16.50
N CYS A 102 4.32 -3.85 -16.00
CA CYS A 102 4.60 -4.45 -14.69
C CYS A 102 5.23 -5.85 -14.77
N ARG A 103 6.09 -6.12 -15.76
CA ARG A 103 7.18 -7.08 -15.49
C ARG A 103 8.11 -6.43 -14.47
N GLU A 104 7.74 -6.50 -13.18
CA GLU A 104 8.65 -6.28 -12.05
C GLU A 104 9.99 -6.93 -12.44
N SER A 105 11.10 -6.17 -12.47
CA SER A 105 12.35 -6.64 -13.09
C SER A 105 12.65 -8.08 -12.67
N ALA A 106 12.83 -8.97 -13.65
CA ALA A 106 12.89 -10.40 -13.41
C ALA A 106 14.10 -10.71 -12.51
N GLY A 107 13.85 -11.06 -11.25
CA GLY A 107 14.92 -11.34 -10.30
C GLY A 107 14.39 -11.80 -8.94
N PRO A 108 15.18 -12.59 -8.21
CA PRO A 108 14.82 -13.03 -6.87
C PRO A 108 14.60 -11.83 -5.96
N SER A 109 13.68 -11.96 -5.01
CA SER A 109 13.36 -10.90 -4.07
C SER A 109 13.12 -11.45 -2.68
N ALA A 110 13.63 -10.75 -1.67
CA ALA A 110 13.33 -11.02 -0.28
C ALA A 110 12.09 -10.23 0.14
N TYR A 111 11.32 -10.83 1.03
CA TYR A 111 10.16 -10.18 1.64
C TYR A 111 10.41 -10.05 3.14
N VAL A 112 10.25 -8.85 3.67
CA VAL A 112 10.37 -8.53 5.09
C VAL A 112 9.08 -7.85 5.53
N LEU A 113 8.67 -7.97 6.79
CA LEU A 113 7.50 -7.23 7.29
C LEU A 113 7.69 -5.73 7.08
N SER A 114 6.67 -5.05 6.56
CA SER A 114 6.66 -3.59 6.38
C SER A 114 6.43 -2.88 7.72
N SER A 115 7.39 -2.97 8.63
CA SER A 115 7.35 -2.34 9.95
C SER A 115 8.65 -1.58 10.23
N HIS A 116 8.53 -0.33 10.70
CA HIS A 116 9.67 0.49 11.12
C HIS A 116 10.47 -0.21 12.22
N GLY A 117 9.80 -0.65 13.29
CA GLY A 117 10.45 -1.27 14.45
C GLY A 117 11.21 -2.56 14.09
N LEU A 118 10.70 -3.36 13.15
CA LEU A 118 11.41 -4.56 12.70
C LEU A 118 12.71 -4.19 11.96
N LEU A 119 12.65 -3.21 11.05
CA LEU A 119 13.82 -2.80 10.27
C LEU A 119 14.92 -2.16 11.13
N ASP A 120 14.53 -1.43 12.18
CA ASP A 120 15.48 -0.91 13.17
C ASP A 120 16.06 -2.04 14.03
N SER A 121 15.21 -2.99 14.45
CA SER A 121 15.67 -4.14 15.24
C SER A 121 16.72 -4.96 14.48
N MET A 122 16.63 -5.08 13.15
CA MET A 122 17.63 -5.80 12.35
C MET A 122 19.04 -5.21 12.45
N GLN A 123 19.14 -3.93 12.79
CA GLN A 123 20.40 -3.20 12.93
C GLN A 123 20.89 -3.16 14.37
N ASN A 124 19.96 -3.15 15.33
CA ASN A 124 20.26 -3.17 16.74
C ASN A 124 20.90 -4.51 17.14
N LYS A 125 22.20 -4.50 17.47
CA LYS A 125 22.98 -5.69 17.86
C LYS A 125 22.40 -6.47 19.05
N ARG A 126 21.63 -5.80 19.92
CA ARG A 126 20.97 -6.39 21.09
C ARG A 126 19.67 -7.12 20.75
N SER A 127 19.13 -6.94 19.55
CA SER A 127 17.85 -7.54 19.17
C SER A 127 18.04 -8.98 18.67
N PRO A 128 17.01 -9.84 18.77
CA PRO A 128 17.05 -11.19 18.21
C PRO A 128 17.08 -11.20 16.67
N TYR A 129 16.80 -10.07 16.04
CA TYR A 129 16.78 -9.90 14.59
C TYR A 129 18.08 -9.30 14.03
N ALA A 130 19.05 -9.01 14.90
CA ALA A 130 20.34 -8.46 14.52
C ALA A 130 21.02 -9.29 13.41
N GLY A 131 21.42 -8.65 12.32
CA GLY A 131 22.18 -9.31 11.26
C GLY A 131 21.36 -10.23 10.34
N LYS A 132 20.04 -10.37 10.56
CA LYS A 132 19.17 -11.23 9.73
C LYS A 132 19.05 -10.74 8.28
N GLN A 133 19.48 -9.52 7.96
CA GLN A 133 19.60 -9.00 6.60
C GLN A 133 20.50 -9.87 5.71
N ARG A 134 21.55 -10.50 6.27
CA ARG A 134 22.45 -11.40 5.52
C ARG A 134 21.75 -12.70 5.09
N GLY A 135 20.73 -13.10 5.84
CA GLY A 135 19.89 -14.26 5.56
C GLY A 135 18.72 -13.98 4.61
N LEU A 136 18.57 -12.75 4.11
CA LEU A 136 17.55 -12.42 3.13
C LEU A 136 17.81 -13.19 1.85
N MET A 137 16.77 -13.75 1.25
CA MET A 137 16.84 -14.64 0.07
C MET A 137 17.53 -16.00 0.24
N HIS A 138 18.02 -16.39 1.42
CA HIS A 138 18.68 -17.71 1.58
C HIS A 138 17.75 -18.87 1.18
N GLN A 139 16.46 -18.82 1.57
CA GLN A 139 15.46 -19.83 1.19
C GLN A 139 15.19 -19.89 -0.32
N THR A 140 15.19 -18.74 -1.00
CA THR A 140 14.98 -18.66 -2.46
C THR A 140 16.21 -19.11 -3.25
N ILE A 141 17.41 -19.02 -2.67
CA ILE A 141 18.68 -19.39 -3.33
C ILE A 141 18.93 -20.89 -3.26
N PHE A 142 18.64 -21.53 -2.11
CA PHE A 142 18.74 -22.99 -1.99
C PHE A 142 17.84 -23.71 -3.01
N ALA A 143 16.71 -23.11 -3.38
CA ALA A 143 15.81 -23.66 -4.38
C ALA A 143 16.24 -23.40 -5.84
N SER A 144 17.06 -22.37 -6.11
CA SER A 144 17.41 -21.94 -7.47
C SER A 144 18.82 -22.30 -7.92
N GLY A 145 19.71 -22.72 -7.01
CA GLY A 145 21.09 -23.14 -7.33
C GLY A 145 22.00 -22.00 -7.83
N ALA A 146 21.54 -20.74 -7.77
CA ALA A 146 22.28 -19.60 -8.30
C ALA A 146 23.43 -19.18 -7.37
N PRO A 147 24.60 -18.75 -7.91
CA PRO A 147 25.77 -18.31 -7.14
C PRO A 147 25.60 -16.92 -6.50
N ILE A 148 24.38 -16.58 -6.05
CA ILE A 148 24.02 -15.29 -5.46
C ILE A 148 24.56 -15.16 -4.02
N GLY A 149 24.94 -16.28 -3.38
CA GLY A 149 25.45 -16.31 -2.00
C GLY A 149 26.68 -15.43 -1.76
N GLN A 150 27.58 -15.30 -2.74
CA GLN A 150 28.76 -14.43 -2.62
C GLN A 150 28.37 -12.95 -2.54
N TYR A 151 27.38 -12.54 -3.34
CA TYR A 151 26.85 -11.18 -3.37
C TYR A 151 26.03 -10.86 -2.11
N LEU A 152 25.31 -11.84 -1.56
CA LEU A 152 24.55 -11.66 -0.30
C LEU A 152 25.44 -11.28 0.88
N ASN A 153 26.59 -11.95 1.03
CA ASN A 153 27.49 -11.69 2.13
C ASN A 153 28.15 -10.30 2.04
N LYS A 154 28.34 -9.81 0.81
CA LYS A 154 28.87 -8.47 0.52
C LYS A 154 27.78 -7.40 0.44
N ALA A 155 26.51 -7.78 0.48
CA ALA A 155 25.42 -6.85 0.25
C ALA A 155 25.31 -5.84 1.39
N LEU A 156 25.42 -4.56 1.04
CA LEU A 156 25.32 -3.46 1.98
C LEU A 156 23.86 -3.18 2.31
N TRP A 157 23.62 -3.05 3.62
CA TRP A 157 22.34 -2.62 4.16
C TRP A 157 22.51 -1.22 4.71
N ARG A 158 21.70 -0.29 4.20
CA ARG A 158 21.71 1.11 4.64
C ARG A 158 21.32 1.23 6.12
N HIS A 159 22.05 2.05 6.87
CA HIS A 159 21.81 2.26 8.31
C HIS A 159 20.47 2.95 8.61
N ASP A 160 20.04 3.88 7.78
CA ASP A 160 18.78 4.61 7.91
C ASP A 160 17.63 3.94 7.14
N MET A 161 17.67 2.63 6.86
CA MET A 161 16.64 1.97 6.02
C MET A 161 15.22 2.16 6.56
N GLY A 162 15.01 2.06 7.87
CA GLY A 162 13.72 2.29 8.53
C GLY A 162 13.13 3.68 8.23
N PRO A 163 13.80 4.77 8.65
CA PRO A 163 13.33 6.14 8.40
C PRO A 163 13.35 6.52 6.90
N PHE A 164 14.29 6.00 6.12
CA PHE A 164 14.35 6.24 4.66
C PHE A 164 13.09 5.76 3.94
N LEU A 165 12.62 4.54 4.23
CA LEU A 165 11.40 4.02 3.61
C LEU A 165 10.16 4.80 4.03
N LEU A 166 10.10 5.22 5.30
CA LEU A 166 9.03 6.06 5.82
C LEU A 166 8.96 7.39 5.09
N GLU A 167 10.10 8.05 4.90
CA GLU A 167 10.15 9.34 4.20
C GLU A 167 9.73 9.20 2.73
N ILE A 168 10.19 8.14 2.06
CA ILE A 168 9.74 7.85 0.69
C ILE A 168 8.23 7.58 0.63
N MET A 169 7.66 6.83 1.57
CA MET A 169 6.22 6.57 1.60
C MET A 169 5.42 7.84 1.84
N ARG A 170 5.85 8.71 2.77
CA ARG A 170 5.26 10.03 3.04
C ARG A 170 5.26 10.90 1.79
N ARG A 171 6.42 11.03 1.15
CA ARG A 171 6.57 11.80 -0.10
C ARG A 171 5.60 11.35 -1.18
N ARG A 172 5.37 10.03 -1.33
CA ARG A 172 4.43 9.53 -2.34
C ARG A 172 2.98 9.75 -1.99
N VAL A 173 2.62 9.67 -0.73
CA VAL A 173 1.27 10.05 -0.28
C VAL A 173 1.02 11.51 -0.64
N VAL A 174 1.99 12.40 -0.38
CA VAL A 174 1.92 13.83 -0.75
C VAL A 174 1.78 14.01 -2.26
N GLU A 175 2.66 13.40 -3.06
CA GLU A 175 2.61 13.48 -4.53
C GLU A 175 1.25 13.01 -5.09
N GLN A 176 0.68 11.92 -4.56
CA GLN A 176 -0.63 11.42 -4.98
C GLN A 176 -1.78 12.33 -4.54
N LEU A 177 -1.74 12.87 -3.32
CA LEU A 177 -2.77 13.80 -2.82
C LEU A 177 -2.81 15.06 -3.67
N LEU A 178 -1.63 15.62 -3.99
CA LEU A 178 -1.51 16.79 -4.86
C LEU A 178 -2.06 16.52 -6.26
N TYR A 179 -1.78 15.35 -6.83
CA TYR A 179 -2.35 14.97 -8.11
C TYR A 179 -3.88 14.90 -8.08
N PHE A 180 -4.47 14.28 -7.06
CA PHE A 180 -5.92 14.23 -6.96
C PHE A 180 -6.55 15.59 -6.69
N ALA A 181 -5.87 16.46 -5.93
CA ALA A 181 -6.29 17.85 -5.76
C ALA A 181 -6.27 18.63 -7.07
N ASP A 182 -5.19 18.53 -7.86
CA ASP A 182 -5.09 19.16 -9.18
C ASP A 182 -6.20 18.68 -10.13
N LYS A 183 -6.57 17.39 -10.07
CA LYS A 183 -7.71 16.85 -10.84
C LYS A 183 -9.07 17.35 -10.33
N VAL A 184 -9.21 17.65 -9.04
CA VAL A 184 -10.42 18.27 -8.50
C VAL A 184 -10.53 19.70 -9.01
N GLU A 185 -9.43 20.46 -9.02
CA GLU A 185 -9.38 21.86 -9.47
C GLU A 185 -9.60 21.97 -10.99
N LYS A 186 -8.83 21.24 -11.81
CA LYS A 186 -8.88 21.35 -13.28
C LYS A 186 -10.09 20.69 -13.92
N ALA A 187 -10.51 19.53 -13.40
CA ALA A 187 -11.52 18.68 -14.03
C ALA A 187 -12.81 18.57 -13.22
N ASN A 188 -12.95 19.32 -12.12
CA ASN A 188 -14.10 19.30 -11.21
C ASN A 188 -14.52 17.88 -10.79
N ARG A 189 -13.53 16.99 -10.64
CA ARG A 189 -13.77 15.59 -10.26
C ARG A 189 -13.88 15.47 -8.74
N ARG A 190 -14.92 14.78 -8.27
CA ARG A 190 -15.17 14.57 -6.83
C ARG A 190 -14.33 13.40 -6.27
N TYR A 191 -13.01 13.54 -6.29
CA TYR A 191 -12.08 12.58 -5.65
C TYR A 191 -11.84 12.91 -4.18
N LEU A 192 -11.64 14.19 -3.90
CA LEU A 192 -11.55 14.79 -2.58
C LEU A 192 -12.80 15.64 -2.36
N ILE A 193 -13.48 15.41 -1.23
CA ILE A 193 -14.64 16.20 -0.81
C ILE A 193 -14.31 16.77 0.56
N LYS A 194 -14.35 18.09 0.69
CA LYS A 194 -14.25 18.76 1.99
C LYS A 194 -15.52 18.46 2.78
N CYS A 195 -15.34 18.07 4.05
CA CYS A 195 -16.45 17.88 4.98
C CYS A 195 -16.22 18.80 6.18
N ASP A 196 -17.26 19.49 6.64
CA ASP A 196 -17.14 20.37 7.80
C ASP A 196 -17.51 19.61 9.10
N SER A 197 -18.26 18.52 8.99
CA SER A 197 -18.69 17.68 10.12
C SER A 197 -18.67 16.19 9.80
N TRP A 198 -18.50 15.36 10.84
CA TRP A 198 -18.53 13.90 10.72
C TRP A 198 -19.88 13.36 10.23
N ASP A 199 -20.99 14.07 10.48
CA ASP A 199 -22.32 13.63 10.09
C ASP A 199 -22.61 13.79 8.59
N GLU A 200 -21.95 14.74 7.91
CA GLU A 200 -22.07 14.93 6.46
C GLU A 200 -21.58 13.69 5.69
N VAL A 201 -20.61 12.97 6.27
CA VAL A 201 -20.05 11.75 5.70
C VAL A 201 -21.10 10.66 5.52
N LYS A 202 -22.10 10.60 6.42
CA LYS A 202 -23.18 9.59 6.35
C LYS A 202 -24.03 9.76 5.08
N GLN A 203 -24.17 11.00 4.61
CA GLN A 203 -24.96 11.36 3.43
C GLN A 203 -24.28 10.91 2.13
N TYR A 204 -22.95 10.90 2.08
CA TYR A 204 -22.22 10.46 0.90
C TYR A 204 -22.29 8.94 0.71
N ASN A 205 -22.62 8.51 -0.51
CA ASN A 205 -22.63 7.10 -0.89
C ASN A 205 -21.24 6.61 -1.35
N HIS A 206 -20.29 7.53 -1.54
CA HIS A 206 -18.95 7.20 -1.97
C HIS A 206 -18.10 6.74 -0.78
N ARG A 207 -17.43 5.60 -0.96
CA ARG A 207 -16.72 4.88 0.09
C ARG A 207 -15.24 4.82 -0.27
N GLY A 208 -14.39 5.14 0.69
CA GLY A 208 -12.94 5.11 0.57
C GLY A 208 -12.34 5.27 1.95
N CYS A 209 -11.65 6.38 2.21
CA CYS A 209 -11.13 6.70 3.53
C CYS A 209 -11.33 8.18 3.87
N MET A 210 -11.25 8.49 5.17
CA MET A 210 -11.25 9.87 5.66
C MET A 210 -9.84 10.31 5.99
N LEU A 211 -9.53 11.54 5.63
CA LEU A 211 -8.28 12.21 5.95
C LEU A 211 -8.59 13.29 6.99
N TYR A 212 -7.93 13.19 8.13
CA TYR A 212 -8.05 14.14 9.23
C TYR A 212 -6.75 14.93 9.35
N PHE A 213 -6.81 16.25 9.11
CA PHE A 213 -5.66 17.16 9.18
C PHE A 213 -5.63 17.97 10.47
N GLU A 214 -6.78 18.48 10.91
CA GLU A 214 -6.92 19.26 12.16
C GLU A 214 -8.27 18.96 12.80
N GLY A 215 -8.34 19.04 14.13
CA GLY A 215 -9.60 18.96 14.84
C GLY A 215 -10.43 20.22 14.62
N PRO A 216 -11.77 20.13 14.50
CA PRO A 216 -12.58 21.33 14.66
C PRO A 216 -12.29 21.91 16.05
N VAL A 217 -11.96 23.20 16.05
CA VAL A 217 -11.71 24.00 17.25
C VAL A 217 -12.99 23.93 18.10
N GLY A 218 -12.98 23.15 19.19
CA GLY A 218 -14.09 23.08 20.14
C GLY A 218 -14.62 21.69 20.51
N THR A 219 -14.11 20.59 19.96
CA THR A 219 -14.34 19.26 20.55
C THR A 219 -13.14 18.85 21.39
N ASP A 220 -13.39 18.65 22.69
CA ASP A 220 -12.42 18.18 23.67
C ASP A 220 -11.57 17.02 23.15
N THR A 221 -10.29 17.12 23.45
CA THR A 221 -9.11 16.29 23.18
C THR A 221 -9.18 14.81 23.59
N ALA A 222 -10.34 14.14 23.58
CA ALA A 222 -10.47 12.86 24.29
C ALA A 222 -10.12 11.61 23.46
N VAL A 223 -10.37 11.56 22.14
CA VAL A 223 -10.15 10.31 21.39
C VAL A 223 -9.81 10.64 19.93
N ILE A 224 -8.52 10.80 19.60
CA ILE A 224 -8.03 10.73 18.21
C ILE A 224 -7.39 9.35 18.03
N PRO A 225 -8.12 8.33 17.53
CA PRO A 225 -7.52 7.01 17.43
C PRO A 225 -6.56 7.00 16.26
N GLN A 226 -5.32 6.61 16.55
CA GLN A 226 -4.27 6.28 15.59
C GLN A 226 -4.77 5.30 14.51
N LEU A 227 -5.84 4.56 14.80
CA LEU A 227 -6.47 3.52 13.99
C LEU A 227 -8.01 3.62 14.10
N SER A 228 -8.57 4.79 13.80
CA SER A 228 -10.00 5.00 13.98
C SER A 228 -10.80 4.46 12.80
N ALA A 229 -11.71 3.55 13.09
CA ALA A 229 -12.70 3.08 12.14
C ALA A 229 -14.04 3.68 12.57
N MET A 230 -14.58 4.62 11.80
CA MET A 230 -15.87 5.23 12.08
C MET A 230 -16.98 4.27 11.67
N SER A 231 -17.86 3.92 12.62
CA SER A 231 -19.05 3.12 12.32
C SER A 231 -20.10 3.96 11.60
N ILE A 232 -20.64 3.42 10.50
CA ILE A 232 -21.71 4.03 9.71
C ILE A 232 -22.85 3.01 9.65
N GLU A 233 -24.07 3.42 9.96
CA GLU A 233 -25.23 2.53 9.93
C GLU A 233 -25.67 2.21 8.48
N LYS A 234 -25.04 1.21 7.85
CA LYS A 234 -25.41 0.69 6.52
C LYS A 234 -25.28 -0.83 6.46
N ARG A 235 -26.14 -1.48 5.66
CA ARG A 235 -26.12 -2.96 5.43
C ARG A 235 -24.76 -3.50 4.95
N TYR A 236 -23.96 -2.69 4.26
CA TYR A 236 -22.62 -3.04 3.78
C TYR A 236 -21.68 -1.84 3.97
N ASN A 237 -20.42 -2.11 4.35
CA ASN A 237 -19.38 -1.12 4.72
C ASN A 237 -19.86 -0.17 5.82
N GLY A 238 -20.31 -0.74 6.94
CA GLY A 238 -20.65 0.03 8.12
C GLY A 238 -19.44 0.53 8.90
N THR A 239 -18.25 0.52 8.31
CA THR A 239 -17.03 0.99 8.94
C THR A 239 -16.18 1.71 7.89
N LEU A 240 -15.77 2.93 8.21
CA LEU A 240 -14.96 3.80 7.35
C LEU A 240 -13.63 4.09 8.04
N ALA A 241 -12.52 3.85 7.36
CA ALA A 241 -11.22 4.11 7.95
C ALA A 241 -10.90 5.60 7.97
N VAL A 242 -10.36 6.05 9.09
CA VAL A 242 -9.89 7.41 9.32
C VAL A 242 -8.38 7.38 9.48
N HIS A 243 -7.70 8.20 8.69
CA HIS A 243 -6.25 8.37 8.74
C HIS A 243 -5.92 9.74 9.34
N ASN A 244 -5.21 9.73 10.47
CA ASN A 244 -4.70 10.95 11.07
C ASN A 244 -3.45 11.42 10.32
N MET A 245 -3.59 12.46 9.52
CA MET A 245 -2.51 12.98 8.68
C MET A 245 -1.39 13.64 9.50
N GLN A 246 -1.68 14.17 10.69
CA GLN A 246 -0.67 14.75 11.58
C GLN A 246 0.31 13.71 12.13
N GLN A 247 -0.16 12.47 12.33
CA GLN A 247 0.69 11.38 12.78
C GLN A 247 1.41 10.69 11.62
N LEU A 248 0.74 10.59 10.47
CA LEU A 248 1.27 9.89 9.30
C LEU A 248 2.29 10.72 8.53
N LEU A 249 2.09 12.03 8.42
CA LEU A 249 2.97 12.96 7.69
C LEU A 249 3.74 13.86 8.67
N THR A 250 4.94 14.28 8.25
CA THR A 250 5.69 15.34 8.95
C THR A 250 5.02 16.70 8.74
N GLU A 251 5.23 17.65 9.65
CA GLU A 251 4.76 19.04 9.51
C GLU A 251 5.17 19.67 8.18
N GLU A 252 6.40 19.42 7.73
CA GLU A 252 6.92 19.87 6.42
C GLU A 252 6.03 19.42 5.24
N HIS A 253 5.61 18.14 5.28
CA HIS A 253 4.75 17.56 4.25
C HIS A 253 3.34 18.16 4.28
N ILE A 254 2.82 18.48 5.46
CA ILE A 254 1.51 19.13 5.63
C ILE A 254 1.55 20.58 5.14
N GLN A 255 2.59 21.34 5.50
CA GLN A 255 2.82 22.69 5.02
C GLN A 255 2.91 22.72 3.49
N ARG A 256 3.67 21.77 2.92
CA ARG A 256 3.77 21.61 1.47
C ARG A 256 2.41 21.33 0.82
N LEU A 257 1.61 20.43 1.39
CA LEU A 257 0.25 20.14 0.90
C LEU A 257 -0.65 21.39 0.91
N ARG A 258 -0.59 22.19 1.98
CA ARG A 258 -1.38 23.43 2.10
C ARG A 258 -0.89 24.58 1.21
N ALA A 259 0.40 24.59 0.89
CA ALA A 259 1.00 25.57 -0.01
C ALA A 259 0.60 25.30 -1.46
N GLU A 260 0.69 24.04 -1.89
CA GLU A 260 0.52 23.63 -3.30
C GLU A 260 -0.94 23.38 -3.69
N SER A 261 -1.83 23.03 -2.75
CA SER A 261 -3.23 22.74 -3.05
C SER A 261 -4.19 23.78 -2.48
N THR A 262 -5.10 24.30 -3.32
CA THR A 262 -6.14 25.22 -2.84
C THR A 262 -7.24 24.47 -2.08
N VAL A 263 -7.57 23.25 -2.52
CA VAL A 263 -8.60 22.40 -1.89
C VAL A 263 -8.22 21.97 -0.47
N LEU A 264 -6.94 21.67 -0.24
CA LEU A 264 -6.44 21.17 1.05
C LEU A 264 -6.01 22.27 2.03
N ARG A 265 -6.05 23.55 1.63
CA ARG A 265 -5.57 24.67 2.45
C ARG A 265 -6.42 24.90 3.70
N ASP A 266 -7.75 24.93 3.53
CA ASP A 266 -8.69 25.41 4.56
C ASP A 266 -9.58 24.31 5.17
N GLY A 267 -9.24 23.03 4.97
CA GLY A 267 -10.07 21.90 5.43
C GLY A 267 -9.42 21.10 6.55
N SER A 268 -10.24 20.78 7.56
CA SER A 268 -9.90 19.89 8.66
C SER A 268 -10.12 18.42 8.29
N LEU A 269 -11.17 18.14 7.50
CA LEU A 269 -11.67 16.80 7.20
C LEU A 269 -11.92 16.64 5.70
N PHE A 270 -11.40 15.56 5.11
CA PHE A 270 -11.62 15.22 3.70
C PHE A 270 -12.05 13.78 3.52
N LEU A 271 -13.04 13.57 2.66
CA LEU A 271 -13.42 12.26 2.18
C LEU A 271 -12.69 11.96 0.87
N LEU A 272 -11.84 10.94 0.90
CA LEU A 272 -11.19 10.38 -0.28
C LEU A 272 -12.03 9.20 -0.80
N GLY A 273 -12.46 9.26 -2.05
CA GLY A 273 -13.31 8.22 -2.63
C GLY A 273 -13.07 7.97 -4.12
N ARG A 274 -13.86 7.04 -4.68
CA ARG A 274 -13.80 6.54 -6.06
C ARG A 274 -12.69 5.51 -6.32
N ARG A 275 -12.75 4.88 -7.49
CA ARG A 275 -11.78 3.85 -7.91
C ARG A 275 -10.34 4.33 -8.07
N PRO A 276 -10.08 5.49 -8.70
CA PRO A 276 -8.70 5.90 -8.95
C PRO A 276 -7.89 6.14 -7.67
N THR A 277 -8.57 6.39 -6.55
CA THR A 277 -7.93 6.66 -5.25
C THR A 277 -7.65 5.39 -4.44
N ILE A 278 -7.99 4.19 -4.95
CA ILE A 278 -7.74 2.92 -4.24
C ILE A 278 -6.25 2.72 -3.96
N ASP A 279 -5.37 3.05 -4.91
CA ASP A 279 -3.93 2.91 -4.72
C ASP A 279 -3.40 3.84 -3.62
N LEU A 280 -3.97 5.05 -3.53
CA LEU A 280 -3.65 6.00 -2.45
C LEU A 280 -4.17 5.51 -1.10
N GLN A 281 -5.39 4.96 -1.05
CA GLN A 281 -5.95 4.36 0.16
C GLN A 281 -5.10 3.18 0.66
N LEU A 282 -4.63 2.33 -0.26
CA LEU A 282 -3.70 1.25 0.03
C LEU A 282 -2.36 1.77 0.56
N LEU A 283 -1.81 2.83 -0.04
CA LEU A 283 -0.57 3.44 0.41
C LEU A 283 -0.70 4.06 1.81
N LEU A 284 -1.79 4.77 2.09
CA LEU A 284 -2.12 5.33 3.41
C LEU A 284 -2.22 4.23 4.45
N TRP A 285 -2.90 3.13 4.14
CA TRP A 285 -3.01 2.00 5.05
C TRP A 285 -1.66 1.34 5.32
N LYS A 286 -0.82 1.21 4.28
CA LYS A 286 0.54 0.68 4.43
C LYS A 286 1.42 1.59 5.29
N LEU A 287 1.33 2.92 5.09
CA LEU A 287 2.06 3.91 5.89
C LEU A 287 1.65 3.86 7.36
N GLN A 288 0.35 3.76 7.62
CA GLN A 288 -0.17 3.62 8.97
C GLN A 288 0.35 2.36 9.65
N GLY A 289 0.28 1.19 9.00
CA GLY A 289 0.84 -0.04 9.54
C GLY A 289 2.36 0.04 9.78
N TYR A 290 3.08 0.78 8.93
CA TYR A 290 4.52 0.97 9.07
C TYR A 290 4.89 1.80 10.31
N VAL A 291 4.12 2.86 10.60
CA VAL A 291 4.31 3.75 11.76
C VAL A 291 3.86 3.06 13.06
N SER A 292 2.69 2.42 13.07
CA SER A 292 2.16 1.72 14.25
C SER A 292 3.02 0.54 14.72
N GLY A 293 3.83 -0.04 13.83
CA GLY A 293 4.78 -1.12 14.17
C GLY A 293 6.00 -0.67 14.98
N GLY A 294 6.18 0.63 15.22
CA GLY A 294 7.27 1.20 16.02
C GLY A 294 6.97 1.37 17.50
N SER A 295 5.71 1.25 17.93
CA SER A 295 5.29 1.42 19.33
C SER A 295 5.11 0.07 20.04
N ALA A 296 6.09 -0.82 19.92
CA ALA A 296 6.20 -1.98 20.81
C ALA A 296 7.15 -1.60 21.95
N GLN A 297 6.54 -1.15 23.06
CA GLN A 297 7.01 -1.10 24.45
C GLN A 297 8.51 -0.91 24.71
#